data_AF-A0A9P6C7Y3-F1
#
_entry.id   AF-A0A9P6C7Y3-F1
#
_cell.length_a   1.000
_cell.length_b   1.000
_cell.length_c   1.000
_cell.angle_alpha   90.00
_cell.angle_beta   90.00
_cell.angle_gamma   90.00
#
_symmetry.space_group_name_H-M   'P 1'
#
loop_
_entity.id
_entity.type
_entity.pdbx_description
1 polymer ?
#
loop_
_entity_poly.entity_id
_entity_poly.type
_entity_poly.pdbx_seq_one_letter_code
_entity_poly.pdbx_strand_id
1 'polypeptide(L)'
;QILLAAVDQIYHSPAVLDPRFDSTAELANLHNTRGLIPYVPGTSFQTQFGHLFGYGATYYSYLFDRAIASRVWSKVFAADPLSRETGEKYRHEVLRFGGGKDPWKMVSTLLNAPELQSGDAEAMREVGRWKIEDEVGSAGRH
;
A
#
# COMPACT_ATOMS: atom_id res chain seq x y z
N GLN A 1 1.50 7.96 6.62
CA GLN A 1 1.32 6.66 5.92
C GLN A 1 2.63 5.87 5.87
N ILE A 2 3.70 6.35 5.21
CA ILE A 2 4.97 5.58 5.11
C ILE A 2 5.59 5.26 6.49
N LEU A 3 5.73 6.24 7.38
CA LEU A 3 6.29 5.99 8.73
C LEU A 3 5.41 5.03 9.56
N LEU A 4 4.09 5.07 9.37
CA LEU A 4 3.15 4.19 10.06
C LEU A 4 3.27 2.75 9.54
N ALA A 5 3.43 2.57 8.23
CA ALA A 5 3.72 1.27 7.64
C ALA A 5 5.09 0.74 8.10
N ALA A 6 6.10 1.60 8.16
CA ALA A 6 7.44 1.21 8.60
C ALA A 6 7.46 0.81 10.09
N VAL A 7 6.82 1.57 10.98
CA VAL A 7 6.76 1.20 12.41
C VAL A 7 5.97 -0.10 12.62
N ASP A 8 4.88 -0.28 11.87
CA ASP A 8 4.11 -1.53 11.87
C ASP A 8 4.98 -2.73 11.45
N GLN A 9 5.81 -2.61 10.40
CA GLN A 9 6.76 -3.66 10.03
C GLN A 9 7.82 -3.92 11.10
N ILE A 10 8.39 -2.87 11.71
CA ILE A 10 9.40 -3.02 12.77
C ILE A 10 8.83 -3.81 13.94
N TYR A 11 7.62 -3.44 14.39
CA TYR A 11 6.96 -4.05 15.56
C TYR A 11 6.43 -5.47 15.30
N HIS A 12 6.35 -5.89 14.04
CA HIS A 12 5.98 -7.25 13.66
C HIS A 12 7.15 -8.00 13.00
N SER A 13 8.38 -7.53 13.20
CA SER A 13 9.60 -8.19 12.75
C SER A 13 10.24 -9.00 13.90
N PRO A 14 11.19 -9.89 13.59
CA PRO A 14 11.96 -10.59 14.63
C PRO A 14 12.72 -9.67 15.60
N ALA A 15 12.85 -8.37 15.31
CA ALA A 15 13.49 -7.41 16.23
C ALA A 15 12.82 -7.38 17.61
N VAL A 16 11.52 -7.65 17.69
CA VAL A 16 10.77 -7.68 18.96
C VAL A 16 11.16 -8.85 19.86
N LEU A 17 11.91 -9.82 19.36
CA LEU A 17 12.40 -10.95 20.13
C LEU A 17 13.68 -10.61 20.92
N ASP A 18 14.34 -9.47 20.66
CA ASP A 18 15.46 -9.00 21.48
C ASP A 18 14.91 -8.51 22.85
N PRO A 19 15.42 -9.02 23.98
CA PRO A 19 15.00 -8.55 25.32
C PRO A 19 15.21 -7.05 25.57
N ARG A 20 16.03 -6.38 24.76
CA ARG A 20 16.30 -4.94 24.82
C ARG A 20 15.39 -4.12 23.90
N PHE A 21 14.46 -4.75 23.19
CA PHE A 21 13.55 -4.06 22.29
C PHE A 21 12.68 -3.05 23.06
N ASP A 22 12.69 -1.81 22.59
CA ASP A 22 11.86 -0.72 23.11
C ASP A 22 11.08 -0.09 21.96
N SER A 23 9.77 -0.31 21.96
CA SER A 23 8.87 0.26 20.95
C SER A 23 8.97 1.78 20.85
N THR A 24 9.10 2.50 21.98
CA THR A 24 9.19 3.96 21.98
C THR A 24 10.51 4.42 21.39
N ALA A 25 11.60 3.74 21.72
CA ALA A 25 12.92 4.04 21.15
C ALA A 25 12.94 3.80 19.63
N GLU A 26 12.34 2.71 19.15
CA GLU A 26 12.24 2.43 17.71
C GLU A 26 11.36 3.44 16.97
N LEU A 27 10.24 3.87 17.57
CA LEU A 27 9.40 4.93 17.03
C LEU A 27 10.20 6.24 16.91
N ALA A 28 10.95 6.59 17.95
CA ALA A 28 11.77 7.79 18.00
C ALA A 28 12.88 7.74 16.94
N ASN A 29 13.59 6.62 16.84
CA ASN A 29 14.63 6.38 15.85
C ASN A 29 14.08 6.53 14.43
N LEU A 30 12.94 5.90 14.12
CA LEU A 30 12.30 5.99 12.82
C LEU A 30 11.92 7.44 12.46
N HIS A 31 11.31 8.18 13.38
CA HIS A 31 10.95 9.59 13.16
C HIS A 31 12.18 10.46 12.93
N ASN A 32 13.23 10.27 13.72
CA ASN A 32 14.43 11.10 13.64
C ASN A 32 15.30 10.79 12.40
N THR A 33 15.21 9.58 11.84
CA THR A 33 16.03 9.17 10.68
C THR A 33 15.29 9.25 9.35
N ARG A 34 13.96 9.12 9.34
CA ARG A 34 13.14 9.06 8.12
C ARG A 34 11.98 10.05 8.10
N GLY A 35 11.63 10.63 9.24
CA GLY A 35 10.54 11.60 9.35
C GLY A 35 10.97 13.01 8.96
N LEU A 36 9.99 13.81 8.55
CA LEU A 36 10.17 15.25 8.31
C LEU A 36 10.15 16.05 9.62
N ILE A 37 9.44 15.52 10.63
CA ILE A 37 9.28 16.13 11.94
C ILE A 37 9.96 15.20 12.95
N PRO A 38 10.89 15.71 13.78
CA PRO A 38 11.57 14.90 14.77
C PRO A 38 10.60 14.39 15.83
N TYR A 39 10.97 13.29 16.48
CA TYR A 39 10.23 12.75 17.60
C TYR A 39 10.23 13.72 18.79
N VAL A 40 9.09 13.81 19.48
CA VAL A 40 8.93 14.62 20.69
C VAL A 40 9.15 13.75 21.92
N PRO A 41 10.19 14.00 22.75
CA PRO A 41 10.46 13.22 23.95
C PRO A 41 9.28 13.18 24.93
N GLY A 42 9.13 12.05 25.62
CA GLY A 42 8.06 11.84 26.60
C GLY A 42 6.70 11.48 25.99
N THR A 43 6.63 11.19 24.69
CA THR A 43 5.40 10.77 24.00
C THR A 43 5.42 9.29 23.65
N SER A 44 4.26 8.65 23.57
CA SER A 44 4.15 7.23 23.19
C SER A 44 3.01 7.04 22.19
N PHE A 45 3.12 7.67 21.01
CA PHE A 45 2.09 7.65 19.98
C PHE A 45 1.67 6.23 19.58
N GLN A 46 2.60 5.27 19.62
CA GLN A 46 2.31 3.90 19.27
C GLN A 46 1.23 3.25 20.14
N THR A 47 1.02 3.73 21.37
CA THR A 47 -0.06 3.24 22.25
C THR A 47 -1.44 3.67 21.77
N GLN A 48 -1.51 4.70 20.93
CA GLN A 48 -2.74 5.22 20.31
C GLN A 48 -2.92 4.68 18.89
N PHE A 49 -1.91 4.01 18.33
CA PHE A 49 -1.96 3.49 16.97
C PHE A 49 -2.64 2.13 16.92
N GLY A 50 -3.97 2.14 16.98
CA GLY A 50 -4.79 0.93 17.08
C GLY A 50 -4.60 -0.10 15.96
N HIS A 51 -4.10 0.30 14.78
CA HIS A 51 -3.86 -0.63 13.66
C HIS A 51 -2.76 -1.65 13.94
N LEU A 52 -1.88 -1.38 14.90
CA LEU A 52 -0.91 -2.36 15.39
C LEU A 52 -1.61 -3.61 15.95
N PHE A 53 -2.88 -3.50 16.35
CA PHE A 53 -3.69 -4.58 16.89
C PHE A 53 -4.79 -4.95 15.90
N GLY A 54 -4.89 -6.23 15.53
CA GLY A 54 -5.89 -6.74 14.57
C GLY A 54 -5.52 -6.59 13.08
N TYR A 55 -4.67 -5.62 12.72
CA TYR A 55 -4.13 -5.41 11.36
C TYR A 55 -2.59 -5.37 11.32
N GLY A 56 -1.94 -5.90 12.35
CA GLY A 56 -0.49 -5.89 12.47
C GLY A 56 0.21 -6.47 11.25
N ALA A 57 1.34 -5.87 10.89
CA ALA A 57 2.16 -6.19 9.73
C ALA A 57 1.51 -5.91 8.35
N THR A 58 0.33 -5.31 8.29
CA THR A 58 -0.39 -5.07 7.03
C THR A 58 -0.61 -3.61 6.70
N TYR A 59 -0.19 -2.65 7.53
CA TYR A 59 -0.50 -1.24 7.30
C TYR A 59 0.08 -0.67 5.99
N TYR A 60 1.12 -1.30 5.45
CA TYR A 60 1.67 -0.95 4.13
C TYR A 60 0.66 -1.14 2.98
N SER A 61 -0.37 -1.98 3.17
CA SER A 61 -1.39 -2.29 2.15
C SER A 61 -2.12 -1.04 1.67
N TYR A 62 -2.35 -0.04 2.53
CA TYR A 62 -2.97 1.22 2.11
C TYR A 62 -2.21 1.93 1.00
N LEU A 63 -0.88 1.98 1.09
CA LEU A 63 -0.05 2.60 0.06
C LEU A 63 0.06 1.70 -1.18
N PHE A 64 0.17 0.41 -0.95
CA PHE A 64 0.29 -0.61 -1.97
C PHE A 64 -0.96 -0.69 -2.86
N ASP A 65 -2.14 -0.82 -2.25
CA ASP A 65 -3.43 -0.87 -2.93
C ASP A 65 -3.72 0.44 -3.64
N ARG A 66 -3.29 1.58 -3.09
CA ARG A 66 -3.41 2.90 -3.75
C ARG A 66 -2.56 2.98 -5.02
N ALA A 67 -1.36 2.39 -5.02
CA ALA A 67 -0.52 2.31 -6.22
C ALA A 67 -1.16 1.41 -7.29
N ILE A 68 -1.71 0.25 -6.89
CA ILE A 68 -2.46 -0.63 -7.80
C ILE A 68 -3.69 0.09 -8.36
N ALA A 69 -4.49 0.73 -7.52
CA ALA A 69 -5.69 1.45 -7.95
C ALA A 69 -5.36 2.59 -8.93
N SER A 70 -4.33 3.38 -8.65
CA SER A 70 -3.84 4.44 -9.55
C SER A 70 -3.37 3.87 -10.91
N ARG A 71 -2.69 2.71 -10.89
CA ARG A 71 -2.27 2.01 -12.12
C ARG A 71 -3.47 1.49 -12.91
N VAL A 72 -4.48 0.93 -12.24
CA VAL A 72 -5.73 0.49 -12.87
C VAL A 72 -6.45 1.69 -13.49
N TRP A 73 -6.60 2.79 -12.76
CA TRP A 73 -7.22 4.01 -13.29
C TRP A 73 -6.51 4.49 -14.56
N SER A 74 -5.21 4.77 -14.47
CA SER A 74 -4.42 5.33 -15.57
C SER A 74 -4.37 4.42 -16.81
N LYS A 75 -4.34 3.10 -16.64
CA LYS A 75 -4.21 2.14 -17.76
C LYS A 75 -5.52 1.61 -18.31
N VAL A 76 -6.58 1.61 -17.52
CA VAL A 76 -7.83 0.93 -17.86
C VAL A 76 -8.96 1.93 -18.07
N PHE A 77 -9.07 2.95 -17.22
CA PHE A 77 -10.23 3.84 -17.21
C PHE A 77 -9.95 5.25 -17.74
N ALA A 78 -8.74 5.78 -17.60
CA ALA A 78 -8.47 7.20 -17.86
C ALA A 78 -8.82 7.69 -19.28
N ALA A 79 -8.72 6.82 -20.28
CA ALA A 79 -9.04 7.17 -21.67
C ALA A 79 -10.55 7.34 -21.92
N ASP A 80 -11.38 6.51 -21.30
CA ASP A 80 -12.85 6.58 -21.36
C ASP A 80 -13.47 6.04 -20.05
N PRO A 81 -13.60 6.91 -19.02
CA PRO A 81 -13.97 6.48 -17.66
C PRO A 81 -15.38 5.88 -17.55
N LEU A 82 -16.27 6.17 -18.51
CA LEU A 82 -17.66 5.72 -18.49
C LEU A 82 -17.94 4.61 -19.51
N SER A 83 -16.89 4.03 -20.12
CA SER A 83 -17.02 2.90 -21.02
C SER A 83 -17.67 1.70 -20.33
N ARG A 84 -18.80 1.25 -20.89
CA ARG A 84 -19.47 0.01 -20.48
C ARG A 84 -18.55 -1.19 -20.66
N GLU A 85 -17.79 -1.25 -21.75
CA GLU A 85 -16.90 -2.37 -22.04
C GLU A 85 -15.82 -2.50 -20.96
N THR A 86 -15.16 -1.39 -20.62
CA THR A 86 -14.15 -1.34 -19.56
C THR A 86 -14.73 -1.73 -18.20
N GLY A 87 -15.93 -1.22 -17.87
CA GLY A 87 -16.63 -1.59 -16.64
C GLY A 87 -16.95 -3.08 -16.56
N GLU A 88 -17.43 -3.69 -17.64
CA GLU A 88 -17.68 -5.13 -17.70
C GLU A 88 -16.38 -5.94 -17.60
N LYS A 89 -15.29 -5.49 -18.22
CA LYS A 89 -13.98 -6.14 -18.06
C LYS A 89 -13.55 -6.15 -16.59
N TYR A 90 -13.60 -5.01 -15.91
CA TYR A 90 -13.23 -4.94 -14.49
C TYR A 90 -14.12 -5.81 -13.60
N ARG A 91 -15.44 -5.81 -13.88
CA ARG A 91 -16.40 -6.68 -13.20
C ARG A 91 -16.06 -8.16 -13.38
N HIS A 92 -15.76 -8.59 -14.60
CA HIS A 92 -15.52 -9.99 -14.91
C HIS A 92 -14.14 -10.49 -14.47
N GLU A 93 -13.12 -9.63 -14.48
CA GLU A 93 -11.74 -10.04 -14.15
C GLU A 93 -11.38 -9.87 -12.68
N VAL A 94 -12.03 -8.94 -11.97
CA VAL A 94 -11.72 -8.63 -10.56
C VAL A 94 -12.93 -8.84 -9.67
N LEU A 95 -14.00 -8.06 -9.83
CA LEU A 95 -15.05 -7.96 -8.80
C LEU A 95 -15.85 -9.26 -8.60
N ARG A 96 -16.14 -9.99 -9.69
CA ARG A 96 -17.03 -11.16 -9.63
C ARG A 96 -16.52 -12.29 -8.73
N PHE A 97 -15.22 -12.32 -8.44
CA PHE A 97 -14.60 -13.41 -7.71
C PHE A 97 -14.63 -13.20 -6.20
N GLY A 98 -14.81 -11.96 -5.72
CA GLY A 98 -14.58 -11.64 -4.31
C GLY A 98 -13.21 -12.13 -3.83
N GLY A 99 -13.18 -12.89 -2.74
CA GLY A 99 -11.96 -13.56 -2.25
C GLY A 99 -11.69 -14.96 -2.84
N GLY A 100 -12.48 -15.41 -3.82
CA GLY A 100 -12.41 -16.77 -4.37
C GLY A 100 -11.35 -16.98 -5.46
N LYS A 101 -10.64 -15.93 -5.89
CA LYS A 101 -9.54 -15.99 -6.86
C LYS A 101 -8.36 -15.22 -6.32
N ASP A 102 -7.16 -15.66 -6.69
CA ASP A 102 -5.91 -15.00 -6.34
C ASP A 102 -5.87 -13.55 -6.86
N PRO A 103 -5.71 -12.54 -5.98
CA PRO A 103 -5.71 -11.13 -6.36
C PRO A 103 -4.59 -10.77 -7.34
N TRP A 104 -3.42 -11.41 -7.25
CA TRP A 104 -2.32 -11.16 -8.17
C TRP A 104 -2.66 -11.59 -9.60
N LYS A 105 -3.34 -12.73 -9.75
CA LYS A 105 -3.84 -13.18 -11.05
C LYS A 105 -4.91 -12.24 -11.59
N MET A 106 -5.81 -11.76 -10.73
CA MET A 106 -6.85 -10.79 -11.14
C MET A 106 -6.25 -9.48 -11.65
N VAL A 107 -5.32 -8.89 -10.89
CA VAL A 107 -4.65 -7.63 -11.27
C VAL A 107 -3.78 -7.81 -12.52
N SER A 108 -3.03 -8.91 -12.59
CA SER A 108 -2.20 -9.28 -13.75
C SER A 108 -3.03 -9.38 -15.04
N THR A 109 -4.17 -10.07 -15.01
CA THR A 109 -5.08 -10.19 -16.16
C THR A 109 -5.71 -8.84 -16.53
N LEU A 110 -6.14 -8.04 -15.56
CA LEU A 110 -6.76 -6.74 -15.84
C LEU A 110 -5.79 -5.78 -16.55
N LEU A 111 -4.56 -5.68 -16.02
CA LEU A 111 -3.51 -4.78 -16.47
C LEU A 111 -2.68 -5.32 -17.65
N ASN A 112 -2.91 -6.57 -18.07
CA ASN A 112 -2.05 -7.29 -19.01
C ASN A 112 -0.57 -7.32 -18.59
N ALA A 113 -0.30 -7.57 -17.30
CA ALA A 113 1.03 -7.53 -16.70
C ALA A 113 1.40 -8.91 -16.11
N PRO A 114 1.88 -9.87 -16.94
CA PRO A 114 2.16 -11.24 -16.51
C PRO A 114 3.22 -11.32 -15.40
N GLU A 115 4.12 -10.36 -15.31
CA GLU A 115 5.13 -10.23 -14.26
C GLU A 115 4.54 -10.10 -12.85
N LEU A 116 3.27 -9.70 -12.72
CA LEU A 116 2.59 -9.60 -11.42
C LEU A 116 1.96 -10.93 -10.97
N GLN A 117 1.81 -11.90 -11.88
CA GLN A 117 0.97 -13.07 -11.66
C GLN A 117 1.43 -13.96 -10.50
N SER A 118 2.74 -13.97 -10.20
CA SER A 118 3.33 -14.79 -9.13
C SER A 118 3.09 -14.21 -7.73
N GLY A 119 2.87 -12.89 -7.61
CA GLY A 119 2.74 -12.21 -6.33
C GLY A 119 3.97 -12.29 -5.43
N ASP A 120 5.13 -12.58 -6.01
CA ASP A 120 6.39 -12.73 -5.28
C ASP A 120 7.05 -11.37 -4.95
N ALA A 121 8.27 -11.41 -4.43
CA ALA A 121 9.03 -10.22 -4.08
C ALA A 121 9.33 -9.30 -5.27
N GLU A 122 9.42 -9.82 -6.51
CA GLU A 122 9.58 -8.97 -7.69
C GLU A 122 8.25 -8.34 -8.08
N ALA A 123 7.12 -9.06 -8.02
CA ALA A 123 5.80 -8.48 -8.22
C ALA A 123 5.53 -7.34 -7.22
N MET A 124 5.87 -7.55 -5.94
CA MET A 124 5.80 -6.52 -4.90
C MET A 124 6.70 -5.32 -5.21
N ARG A 125 7.94 -5.57 -5.66
CA ARG A 125 8.91 -4.53 -6.04
C ARG A 125 8.40 -3.73 -7.24
N GLU A 126 7.78 -4.38 -8.21
CA GLU A 126 7.22 -3.74 -9.39
C GLU A 126 6.09 -2.78 -9.01
N VAL A 127 5.14 -3.22 -8.19
CA VAL A 127 4.10 -2.30 -7.64
C VAL A 127 4.74 -1.16 -6.86
N GLY A 128 5.80 -1.44 -6.08
CA GLY A 128 6.55 -0.42 -5.34
C GLY A 128 7.26 0.63 -6.20
N ARG A 129 7.51 0.35 -7.49
CA ARG A 129 8.05 1.32 -8.47
C ARG A 129 6.97 2.23 -9.04
N TRP A 130 5.70 1.85 -8.94
CA TRP A 130 4.62 2.66 -9.49
C TRP A 130 4.43 3.90 -8.64
N LYS A 131 4.41 5.06 -9.31
CA LYS A 131 4.06 6.31 -8.66
C LYS A 131 2.58 6.27 -8.30
N ILE A 132 2.28 6.73 -7.09
CA ILE A 132 0.92 7.09 -6.74
C ILE A 132 0.70 8.47 -7.35
N GLU A 133 -0.02 8.52 -8.45
CA GLU A 133 -0.44 9.80 -9.04
C GLU A 133 -1.56 10.35 -8.15
N ASP A 134 -1.24 11.33 -7.31
CA ASP A 134 -2.26 12.15 -6.66
C ASP A 134 -2.81 13.11 -7.73
N GLU A 135 -4.09 13.00 -8.08
CA GLU A 135 -4.81 13.95 -8.95
C GLU A 135 -5.01 15.32 -8.27
N VAL A 136 -3.95 15.91 -7.73
CA VAL A 136 -3.93 17.32 -7.32
C VAL A 136 -3.11 18.08 -8.34
N GLY A 137 -3.69 18.26 -9.53
CA GLY A 137 -3.04 19.02 -10.60
C GLY A 137 -3.43 18.67 -12.03
N SER A 138 -4.69 18.35 -12.33
CA SER A 138 -5.17 18.57 -13.69
C SER A 138 -5.36 20.09 -13.87
N ALA A 139 -4.29 20.77 -14.28
CA ALA A 139 -4.41 22.08 -14.89
C ALA A 139 -5.23 21.92 -16.17
N GLY A 140 -6.52 22.26 -16.12
CA GLY A 140 -7.37 22.21 -17.31
C GLY A 140 -8.87 22.10 -17.03
N ARG A 141 -9.44 23.04 -16.26
CA ARG A 141 -10.87 23.40 -16.35
C ARG A 141 -11.08 24.88 -16.03
N HIS A 142 -10.78 25.73 -17.00
CA HIS A 142 -11.51 26.96 -17.33
C HIS A 142 -11.42 27.18 -18.84
#